data_AF-A0A6G1G5V1-F1
#
_entry.id   AF-A0A6G1G5V1-F1
#
_cell.length_a   1.000
_cell.length_b   1.000
_cell.length_c   1.000
_cell.angle_alpha   90.00
_cell.angle_beta   90.00
_cell.angle_gamma   90.00
#
_symmetry.space_group_name_H-M   'P 1'
#
loop_
_entity.id
_entity.type
_entity.pdbx_description
1 polymer ?
#
loop_
_entity_poly.entity_id
_entity_poly.type
_entity_poly.pdbx_seq_one_letter_code
_entity_poly.pdbx_strand_id
1 'polypeptide(L)'
;MKAYWYDDSPADQRGPHDSGRPVPTDLLSSLGVLYSHHPTLATVEQLAQERGYKNRDEIAISPETMGDAYDAKLKMFFSEHLHEDEEIRYILEGAGYFDVRSKNDAWVRIRLEKGDLIILPAGIYHRFTTDGGNYIKAMRLFKEEPKWTPLNRTEETDSNQYRAAYLKARNGLVAH
;
A
#
# COMPACT_ATOMS: atom_id res chain seq x y z
N MET A 1 -9.64 -2.61 8.48
CA MET A 1 -8.52 -1.62 8.48
C MET A 1 -8.46 -0.71 9.72
N LYS A 2 -7.23 -0.47 10.21
CA LYS A 2 -6.87 0.63 11.13
C LYS A 2 -5.78 1.48 10.49
N ALA A 3 -5.87 2.80 10.60
CA ALA A 3 -4.81 3.71 10.18
C ALA A 3 -4.42 4.66 11.33
N TYR A 4 -3.16 5.02 11.41
CA TYR A 4 -2.62 5.90 12.44
C TYR A 4 -1.28 6.50 12.00
N TRP A 5 -0.85 7.56 12.68
CA TRP A 5 0.47 8.13 12.43
C TRP A 5 1.56 7.20 12.96
N TYR A 6 2.62 7.02 12.17
CA TYR A 6 3.79 6.26 12.57
C TYR A 6 4.55 6.99 13.70
N ASP A 7 5.17 6.25 14.62
CA ASP A 7 5.92 6.81 15.76
C ASP A 7 7.38 7.17 15.46
N ASP A 8 7.88 6.81 14.27
CA ASP A 8 9.26 7.01 13.81
C ASP A 8 10.33 6.40 14.72
N SER A 9 9.95 5.47 15.60
CA SER A 9 10.90 4.77 16.47
C SER A 9 11.79 3.80 15.67
N PRO A 10 13.04 3.55 16.11
CA PRO A 10 13.96 2.62 15.44
C PRO A 10 13.66 1.15 15.75
N ALA A 11 12.52 0.84 16.38
CA ALA A 11 12.11 -0.52 16.67
C ALA A 11 11.85 -1.32 15.38
N ASP A 12 11.68 -2.63 15.52
CA ASP A 12 11.41 -3.53 14.39
C ASP A 12 10.18 -3.07 13.62
N GLN A 13 10.35 -2.78 12.33
CA GLN A 13 9.33 -2.27 11.41
C GLN A 13 8.00 -3.05 11.42
N ARG A 14 8.02 -4.33 11.80
CA ARG A 14 6.85 -5.22 11.88
C ARG A 14 5.99 -4.97 13.13
N GLY A 15 6.47 -4.14 14.06
CA GLY A 15 5.72 -3.70 15.23
C GLY A 15 4.56 -2.77 14.84
N PRO A 16 3.64 -2.45 15.77
CA PRO A 16 2.53 -1.54 15.45
C PRO A 16 2.99 -0.13 15.10
N HIS A 17 3.99 0.42 15.81
CA HIS A 17 4.48 1.80 15.64
C HIS A 17 3.36 2.87 15.68
N ASP A 18 2.38 2.67 16.56
CA ASP A 18 1.26 3.59 16.73
C ASP A 18 1.69 4.78 17.60
N SER A 19 1.71 5.97 17.02
CA SER A 19 2.07 7.18 17.75
C SER A 19 0.97 7.65 18.72
N GLY A 20 -0.19 7.00 18.76
CA GLY A 20 -1.37 7.40 19.53
C GLY A 20 -2.08 8.66 19.00
N ARG A 21 -1.60 9.24 17.90
CA ARG A 21 -2.21 10.43 17.30
C ARG A 21 -3.35 10.00 16.38
N PRO A 22 -4.54 10.62 16.49
CA PRO A 22 -5.63 10.30 15.58
C PRO A 22 -5.29 10.74 14.15
N VAL A 23 -5.67 9.92 13.18
CA VAL A 23 -5.70 10.30 11.76
C VAL A 23 -7.11 10.78 11.41
N PRO A 24 -7.26 11.90 10.68
CA PRO A 24 -8.55 12.32 10.15
C PRO A 24 -9.20 11.22 9.31
N THR A 25 -10.52 11.08 9.39
CA THR A 25 -11.28 10.01 8.71
C THR A 25 -11.15 10.07 7.19
N ASP A 26 -10.93 11.25 6.64
CA ASP A 26 -10.78 11.54 5.22
C ASP A 26 -9.31 11.61 4.76
N LEU A 27 -8.34 11.42 5.68
CA LEU A 27 -6.92 11.58 5.38
C LEU A 27 -6.51 10.71 4.20
N LEU A 28 -6.83 9.41 4.23
CA LEU A 28 -6.44 8.47 3.18
C LEU A 28 -7.05 8.85 1.82
N SER A 29 -8.34 9.17 1.78
CA SER A 29 -9.00 9.65 0.56
C SER A 29 -8.40 10.96 0.04
N SER A 30 -7.97 11.87 0.92
CA SER A 30 -7.28 13.12 0.52
C SER A 30 -5.89 12.88 -0.08
N LEU A 31 -5.31 11.70 0.19
CA LEU A 31 -4.08 11.20 -0.43
C LEU A 31 -4.36 10.34 -1.68
N GLY A 32 -5.62 10.21 -2.10
CA GLY A 32 -6.04 9.34 -3.20
C GLY A 32 -5.98 7.84 -2.88
N VAL A 33 -5.70 7.47 -1.63
CA VAL A 33 -5.73 6.07 -1.18
C VAL A 33 -7.18 5.65 -1.00
N LEU A 34 -7.59 4.62 -1.73
CA LEU A 34 -8.94 4.06 -1.60
C LEU A 34 -8.90 2.77 -0.78
N TYR A 35 -9.91 2.60 0.04
CA TYR A 35 -10.09 1.41 0.85
C TYR A 35 -11.54 0.93 0.77
N SER A 36 -11.70 -0.38 0.76
CA SER A 36 -12.99 -1.05 0.89
C SER A 36 -12.81 -2.38 1.60
N HIS A 37 -13.84 -2.83 2.30
CA HIS A 37 -13.87 -4.15 2.90
C HIS A 37 -14.76 -5.06 2.05
N HIS A 38 -14.20 -6.19 1.61
CA HIS A 38 -14.81 -7.17 0.74
C HIS A 38 -14.84 -8.54 1.44
N PRO A 39 -16.00 -8.94 2.00
CA PRO A 39 -16.10 -10.21 2.74
C PRO A 39 -16.00 -11.44 1.82
N THR A 40 -16.18 -11.26 0.51
CA THR A 40 -16.15 -12.34 -0.48
C THR A 40 -15.46 -11.88 -1.76
N LEU A 41 -14.87 -12.84 -2.49
CA LEU A 41 -14.27 -12.61 -3.80
C LEU A 41 -15.28 -12.04 -4.82
N ALA A 42 -16.56 -12.40 -4.72
CA ALA A 42 -17.58 -11.86 -5.63
C ALA A 42 -17.66 -10.33 -5.59
N THR A 43 -17.50 -9.73 -4.40
CA THR A 43 -17.49 -8.26 -4.26
C THR A 43 -16.20 -7.62 -4.78
N VAL A 44 -15.08 -8.36 -4.77
CA VAL A 44 -13.81 -7.92 -5.38
C VAL A 44 -13.93 -7.95 -6.91
N GLU A 45 -14.55 -8.99 -7.47
CA GLU A 45 -14.78 -9.11 -8.91
C GLU A 45 -15.70 -8.00 -9.46
N GLN A 46 -16.70 -7.57 -8.69
CA GLN A 46 -17.52 -6.41 -9.05
C GLN A 46 -16.68 -5.14 -9.16
N LEU A 47 -15.85 -4.85 -8.15
CA LEU A 47 -14.92 -3.72 -8.18
C LEU A 47 -13.94 -3.82 -9.35
N ALA A 48 -13.42 -5.02 -9.61
CA ALA A 48 -12.50 -5.28 -10.72
C ALA A 48 -13.16 -4.97 -12.08
N GLN A 49 -14.43 -5.34 -12.27
CA GLN A 49 -15.18 -5.00 -13.48
C GLN A 49 -15.41 -3.49 -13.60
N GLU A 50 -15.84 -2.83 -12.53
CA GLU A 50 -16.10 -1.38 -12.50
C GLU A 50 -14.84 -0.56 -12.80
N ARG A 51 -13.68 -0.99 -12.29
CA ARG A 51 -12.40 -0.28 -12.43
C ARG A 51 -11.53 -0.79 -13.59
N GLY A 52 -11.99 -1.80 -14.32
CA GLY A 52 -11.29 -2.39 -15.46
C GLY A 52 -10.01 -3.14 -15.09
N TYR A 53 -9.97 -3.82 -13.94
CA TYR A 53 -8.87 -4.68 -13.52
C TYR A 53 -8.96 -6.04 -14.23
N LYS A 54 -8.22 -6.18 -15.33
CA LYS A 54 -8.29 -7.34 -16.22
C LYS A 54 -7.49 -8.54 -15.73
N ASN A 55 -6.42 -8.29 -14.98
CA ASN A 55 -5.45 -9.30 -14.56
C ASN A 55 -5.40 -9.42 -13.03
N ARG A 56 -5.17 -10.65 -12.54
CA ARG A 56 -4.91 -10.91 -11.13
C ARG A 56 -3.99 -12.10 -10.92
N ASP A 57 -3.26 -12.08 -9.80
CA ASP A 57 -2.55 -13.23 -9.26
C ASP A 57 -2.57 -13.20 -7.72
N GLU A 58 -2.04 -14.26 -7.10
CA GLU A 58 -1.90 -14.36 -5.64
C GLU A 58 -0.43 -14.44 -5.25
N ILE A 59 -0.08 -13.81 -4.14
CA ILE A 59 1.24 -13.91 -3.52
C ILE A 59 1.08 -14.20 -2.02
N ALA A 60 1.90 -15.11 -1.51
CA ALA A 60 2.04 -15.36 -0.08
C ALA A 60 3.45 -14.96 0.37
N ILE A 61 3.53 -14.08 1.37
CA ILE A 61 4.77 -13.51 1.90
C ILE A 61 4.95 -14.03 3.32
N SER A 62 5.91 -14.94 3.48
CA SER A 62 6.30 -15.50 4.77
C SER A 62 7.67 -16.17 4.69
N PRO A 63 8.34 -16.45 5.83
CA PRO A 63 9.56 -17.24 5.83
C PRO A 63 9.38 -18.61 5.17
N GLU A 64 8.22 -19.25 5.36
CA GLU A 64 7.91 -20.57 4.76
C GLU A 64 7.79 -20.51 3.24
N THR A 65 7.09 -19.51 2.71
CA THR A 65 6.84 -19.39 1.26
C THR A 65 8.00 -18.78 0.48
N MET A 66 8.89 -18.03 1.14
CA MET A 66 10.01 -17.34 0.50
C MET A 66 11.40 -17.91 0.85
N GLY A 67 11.51 -18.73 1.90
CA GLY A 67 12.78 -19.28 2.38
C GLY A 67 13.81 -18.18 2.64
N ASP A 68 15.05 -18.42 2.24
CA ASP A 68 16.19 -17.50 2.41
C ASP A 68 15.98 -16.13 1.74
N ALA A 69 15.06 -16.02 0.79
CA ALA A 69 14.77 -14.75 0.12
C ALA A 69 13.86 -13.83 0.94
N TYR A 70 13.24 -14.33 2.02
CA TYR A 70 12.23 -13.58 2.79
C TYR A 70 12.76 -12.22 3.27
N ASP A 71 13.89 -12.18 3.97
CA ASP A 71 14.43 -10.95 4.54
C ASP A 71 14.83 -9.93 3.46
N ALA A 72 15.43 -10.41 2.36
CA ALA A 72 15.81 -9.56 1.24
C ALA A 72 14.58 -8.95 0.53
N LYS A 73 13.53 -9.76 0.34
CA LYS A 73 12.26 -9.30 -0.25
C LYS A 73 11.53 -8.33 0.68
N LEU A 74 11.46 -8.63 1.98
CA LEU A 74 10.83 -7.75 2.96
C LEU A 74 11.55 -6.39 3.04
N LYS A 75 12.89 -6.38 2.99
CA LYS A 75 13.68 -5.15 2.90
C LYS A 75 13.40 -4.35 1.63
N MET A 76 13.24 -5.03 0.50
CA MET A 76 12.89 -4.40 -0.77
C MET A 76 11.49 -3.76 -0.69
N PHE A 77 10.50 -4.48 -0.15
CA PHE A 77 9.14 -3.96 0.01
C PHE A 77 9.06 -2.82 1.03
N PHE A 78 9.91 -2.83 2.07
CA PHE A 78 9.91 -1.80 3.09
C PHE A 78 10.76 -0.56 2.74
N SER A 79 11.61 -0.66 1.72
CA SER A 79 12.25 0.52 1.12
C SER A 79 11.17 1.45 0.60
N GLU A 80 11.26 2.75 0.88
CA GLU A 80 10.28 3.72 0.37
C GLU A 80 10.38 3.82 -1.16
N HIS A 81 9.25 3.59 -1.83
CA HIS A 81 9.17 3.57 -3.29
C HIS A 81 7.82 4.08 -3.80
N LEU A 82 7.73 4.24 -5.13
CA LEU A 82 6.47 4.45 -5.84
C LEU A 82 6.34 3.49 -7.02
N HIS A 83 5.14 3.41 -7.55
CA HIS A 83 4.83 2.75 -8.82
C HIS A 83 4.21 3.74 -9.80
N GLU A 84 4.40 3.47 -11.09
CA GLU A 84 3.81 4.25 -12.19
C GLU A 84 2.34 3.84 -12.48
N ASP A 85 1.90 2.73 -11.90
CA ASP A 85 0.53 2.22 -11.95
C ASP A 85 -0.08 2.18 -10.53
N GLU A 86 -1.39 1.96 -10.44
CA GLU A 86 -2.05 1.70 -9.15
C GLU A 86 -1.48 0.42 -8.51
N GLU A 87 -1.19 0.47 -7.21
CA GLU A 87 -0.91 -0.72 -6.42
C GLU A 87 -2.18 -1.18 -5.71
N ILE A 88 -2.76 -2.29 -6.19
CA ILE A 88 -4.01 -2.84 -5.67
C ILE A 88 -3.72 -4.16 -4.94
N ARG A 89 -4.19 -4.27 -3.70
CA ARG A 89 -4.00 -5.46 -2.85
C ARG A 89 -5.29 -5.79 -2.13
N TYR A 90 -5.76 -7.02 -2.31
CA TYR A 90 -6.84 -7.61 -1.53
C TYR A 90 -6.27 -8.70 -0.62
N ILE A 91 -6.49 -8.58 0.69
CA ILE A 91 -5.90 -9.52 1.66
C ILE A 91 -6.79 -10.75 1.79
N LEU A 92 -6.23 -11.91 1.44
CA LEU A 92 -6.88 -13.21 1.53
C LEU A 92 -6.69 -13.83 2.92
N GLU A 93 -5.48 -13.74 3.47
CA GLU A 93 -5.08 -14.34 4.75
C GLU A 93 -3.96 -13.52 5.41
N GLY A 94 -3.82 -13.67 6.72
CA GLY A 94 -2.80 -12.96 7.49
C GLY A 94 -3.04 -11.44 7.58
N ALA A 95 -1.96 -10.69 7.81
CA ALA A 95 -2.01 -9.24 7.96
C ALA A 95 -0.65 -8.58 7.68
N GLY A 96 -0.69 -7.28 7.44
CA GLY A 96 0.51 -6.47 7.24
C GLY A 96 0.22 -4.98 7.28
N TYR A 97 1.27 -4.20 7.11
CA TYR A 97 1.23 -2.74 7.13
C TYR A 97 1.62 -2.17 5.78
N PHE A 98 0.78 -1.27 5.28
CA PHE A 98 1.13 -0.34 4.23
C PHE A 98 1.35 1.03 4.85
N ASP A 99 2.54 1.59 4.67
CA ASP A 99 2.81 2.95 5.10
C ASP A 99 2.78 3.87 3.89
N VAL A 100 2.12 5.03 4.00
CA VAL A 100 2.03 6.04 2.92
C VAL A 100 2.48 7.41 3.43
N ARG A 101 3.10 8.20 2.55
CA ARG A 101 3.46 9.59 2.88
C ARG A 101 2.23 10.50 2.83
N SER A 102 2.01 11.24 3.92
CA SER A 102 1.03 12.32 3.99
C SER A 102 1.45 13.54 3.17
N LYS A 103 0.62 14.60 3.17
CA LYS A 103 0.94 15.87 2.51
C LYS A 103 2.22 16.52 3.04
N ASN A 104 2.45 16.42 4.34
CA ASN A 104 3.62 16.97 5.03
C ASN A 104 4.75 15.95 5.14
N ASP A 105 4.72 14.92 4.29
CA ASP A 105 5.73 13.88 4.21
C ASP A 105 5.92 13.05 5.50
N ALA A 106 4.97 13.09 6.44
CA ALA A 106 4.94 12.19 7.59
C ALA A 106 4.32 10.83 7.22
N TRP A 107 4.77 9.75 7.86
CA TRP A 107 4.26 8.40 7.63
C TRP A 107 2.90 8.16 8.29
N VAL A 108 1.97 7.63 7.51
CA VAL A 108 0.69 7.06 7.98
C VAL A 108 0.77 5.56 7.78
N ARG A 109 0.63 4.80 8.87
CA ARG A 109 0.59 3.34 8.84
C ARG A 109 -0.84 2.84 8.73
N ILE A 110 -1.07 1.89 7.83
CA ILE A 110 -2.37 1.29 7.54
C ILE A 110 -2.24 -0.22 7.75
N ARG A 111 -2.89 -0.76 8.78
CA ARG A 111 -2.97 -2.20 9.00
C ARG A 111 -4.12 -2.78 8.19
N LEU A 112 -3.79 -3.74 7.34
CA LEU A 112 -4.75 -4.51 6.56
C LEU A 112 -4.73 -5.96 7.00
N GLU A 113 -5.92 -6.57 7.03
CA GLU A 113 -6.13 -7.97 7.35
C GLU A 113 -7.14 -8.58 6.39
N LYS A 114 -7.40 -9.89 6.51
CA LYS A 114 -8.33 -10.62 5.64
C LYS A 114 -9.62 -9.85 5.37
N GLY A 115 -9.96 -9.72 4.08
CA GLY A 115 -11.14 -9.00 3.62
C GLY A 115 -10.90 -7.52 3.31
N ASP A 116 -9.78 -6.95 3.73
CA ASP A 116 -9.43 -5.58 3.38
C ASP A 116 -8.87 -5.49 1.94
N LEU A 117 -9.31 -4.49 1.19
CA LEU A 117 -8.75 -4.09 -0.11
C LEU A 117 -8.22 -2.65 -0.02
N ILE A 118 -7.02 -2.43 -0.54
CA ILE A 118 -6.43 -1.10 -0.69
C ILE A 118 -6.06 -0.84 -2.15
N ILE A 119 -6.23 0.41 -2.58
CA ILE A 119 -5.73 0.93 -3.86
C ILE A 119 -4.85 2.13 -3.54
N LEU A 120 -3.55 2.00 -3.82
CA LEU A 120 -2.59 3.09 -3.76
C LEU A 120 -2.50 3.74 -5.15
N PRO A 121 -2.66 5.07 -5.27
CA PRO A 121 -2.58 5.73 -6.56
C PRO A 121 -1.14 5.72 -7.11
N ALA A 122 -0.99 5.66 -8.43
CA ALA A 122 0.30 5.85 -9.09
C ALA A 122 1.00 7.12 -8.57
N GLY A 123 2.31 7.05 -8.33
CA GLY A 123 3.11 8.18 -7.87
C GLY A 123 3.07 8.48 -6.36
N ILE A 124 2.29 7.75 -5.55
CA ILE A 124 2.37 7.87 -4.09
C ILE A 124 3.61 7.16 -3.55
N TYR A 125 4.32 7.82 -2.63
CA TYR A 125 5.38 7.16 -1.88
C TYR A 125 4.77 6.30 -0.78
N HIS A 126 5.17 5.03 -0.79
CA HIS A 126 4.69 4.02 0.13
C HIS A 126 5.76 2.96 0.40
N ARG A 127 5.46 2.07 1.33
CA ARG A 127 6.23 0.87 1.64
C ARG A 127 5.33 -0.17 2.30
N PHE A 128 5.79 -1.43 2.30
CA PHE A 128 5.08 -2.55 2.89
C PHE A 128 5.97 -3.35 3.85
N THR A 129 5.37 -3.84 4.93
CA THR A 129 5.96 -4.90 5.78
C THR A 129 4.87 -5.83 6.29
N THR A 130 5.21 -7.10 6.55
CA THR A 130 4.39 -7.99 7.38
C THR A 130 4.26 -7.44 8.80
N ASP A 131 3.26 -7.89 9.54
CA ASP A 131 3.21 -7.66 10.99
C ASP A 131 4.02 -8.74 11.74
N GLY A 132 3.95 -8.73 13.08
CA GLY A 132 4.63 -9.73 13.92
C GLY A 132 4.26 -11.18 13.62
N GLY A 133 3.15 -11.45 12.93
CA GLY A 133 2.76 -12.77 12.46
C GLY A 133 3.58 -13.28 11.27
N ASN A 134 4.35 -12.40 10.60
CA ASN A 134 5.22 -12.75 9.46
C ASN A 134 4.53 -13.51 8.32
N TYR A 135 3.22 -13.31 8.15
CA TYR A 135 2.45 -13.99 7.13
C TYR A 135 1.36 -13.07 6.59
N ILE A 136 1.34 -12.92 5.26
CA ILE A 136 0.22 -12.34 4.53
C ILE A 136 0.06 -13.08 3.21
N LYS A 137 -1.19 -13.31 2.82
CA LYS A 137 -1.55 -13.75 1.47
C LYS A 137 -2.44 -12.69 0.85
N ALA A 138 -2.05 -12.20 -0.33
CA ALA A 138 -2.78 -11.15 -1.02
C ALA A 138 -3.05 -11.54 -2.47
N MET A 139 -4.26 -11.23 -2.95
CA MET A 139 -4.54 -11.12 -4.36
C MET A 139 -4.10 -9.75 -4.85
N ARG A 140 -3.33 -9.71 -5.94
CA ARG A 140 -2.90 -8.49 -6.59
C ARG A 140 -3.71 -8.30 -7.87
N LEU A 141 -4.24 -7.10 -8.09
CA LEU A 141 -5.08 -6.78 -9.25
C LEU A 141 -4.39 -5.73 -10.13
N PHE A 142 -4.62 -5.79 -11.44
CA PHE A 142 -4.01 -4.89 -12.42
C PHE A 142 -4.96 -4.50 -13.54
N LYS A 143 -4.85 -3.26 -14.02
CA LYS A 143 -5.53 -2.81 -15.24
C LYS A 143 -4.97 -3.48 -16.49
N GLU A 144 -3.65 -3.52 -16.61
CA GLU A 144 -2.91 -4.08 -17.75
C GLU A 144 -1.88 -5.11 -17.26
N GLU A 145 -0.96 -5.56 -18.11
CA GLU A 145 0.15 -6.43 -17.70
C GLU A 145 1.00 -5.74 -16.62
N PRO A 146 1.30 -6.42 -15.49
CA PRO A 146 1.88 -5.76 -14.33
C PRO A 146 3.33 -5.33 -14.57
N LYS A 147 3.62 -4.04 -14.33
CA LYS A 147 4.98 -3.53 -14.16
C LYS A 147 5.33 -3.50 -12.68
N TRP A 148 6.08 -4.50 -12.24
CA TRP A 148 6.41 -4.69 -10.83
C TRP A 148 7.51 -3.79 -10.30
N THR A 149 8.21 -3.05 -11.16
CA THR A 149 9.43 -2.35 -10.78
C THR A 149 9.13 -1.25 -9.75
N PRO A 150 9.57 -1.39 -8.49
CA PRO A 150 9.49 -0.29 -7.54
C PRO A 150 10.54 0.76 -7.92
N LEU A 151 10.13 2.02 -7.93
CA LEU A 151 11.05 3.16 -8.07
C LEU A 151 11.34 3.71 -6.68
N ASN A 152 12.50 3.38 -6.13
CA ASN A 152 12.91 3.86 -4.82
C ASN A 152 13.01 5.40 -4.80
N ARG A 153 12.61 6.00 -3.69
CA ARG A 153 12.62 7.46 -3.53
C ARG A 153 14.02 8.04 -3.71
N THR A 154 14.15 8.91 -4.70
CA THR A 154 15.38 9.63 -5.11
C THR A 154 14.99 10.95 -5.76
N GLU A 155 15.94 11.86 -6.01
CA GLU A 155 15.69 13.12 -6.74
C GLU A 155 15.14 12.88 -8.17
N GLU A 156 15.60 11.81 -8.83
CA GLU A 156 15.10 11.41 -10.15
C GLU A 156 13.63 10.97 -10.05
N THR A 157 13.30 10.17 -9.05
CA THR A 157 11.94 9.68 -8.82
C THR A 157 10.99 10.79 -8.37
N ASP A 158 11.49 11.82 -7.67
CA ASP A 158 10.72 13.03 -7.34
C ASP A 158 10.31 13.82 -8.60
N SER A 159 11.10 13.73 -9.67
CA SER A 159 10.83 14.33 -10.98
C SER A 159 10.05 13.43 -11.94
N ASN A 160 9.66 12.22 -11.51
CA ASN A 160 8.90 11.28 -12.32
C ASN A 160 7.52 11.87 -12.71
N GLN A 161 7.07 11.62 -13.95
CA GLN A 161 5.82 12.18 -14.47
C GLN A 161 4.57 11.72 -13.69
N TYR A 162 4.54 10.47 -13.21
CA TYR A 162 3.43 9.94 -12.41
C TYR A 162 3.43 10.54 -11.00
N ARG A 163 4.62 10.79 -10.43
CA ARG A 163 4.77 11.55 -9.19
C ARG A 163 4.24 12.98 -9.33
N ALA A 164 4.61 13.67 -10.41
CA ALA A 164 4.13 15.02 -10.68
C ALA A 164 2.60 15.06 -10.88
N ALA A 165 2.04 14.09 -11.61
CA ALA A 165 0.60 13.95 -11.81
C ALA A 165 -0.14 13.68 -10.48
N TYR A 166 0.40 12.78 -9.64
CA TYR A 166 -0.11 12.51 -8.30
C TYR A 166 -0.17 13.77 -7.45
N LEU A 167 0.93 14.53 -7.37
CA LEU A 167 0.99 15.76 -6.58
C LEU A 167 -0.03 16.80 -7.07
N LYS A 168 -0.20 16.95 -8.39
CA LYS A 168 -1.20 17.83 -8.98
C LYS A 168 -2.63 17.41 -8.60
N ALA A 169 -2.95 16.12 -8.75
CA ALA A 169 -4.25 15.57 -8.40
C ALA A 169 -4.55 15.70 -6.90
N ARG A 170 -3.63 15.27 -6.03
CA ARG A 170 -3.73 15.35 -4.57
C ARG A 170 -3.95 16.77 -4.05
N ASN A 171 -3.30 17.75 -4.67
CA ASN A 171 -3.48 19.16 -4.29
C ASN A 171 -4.82 19.70 -4.80
N GLY A 172 -5.31 19.23 -5.95
CA GLY A 172 -6.65 19.54 -6.46
C GLY A 172 -7.79 18.91 -5.66
N LEU A 173 -7.59 17.73 -5.06
CA LEU A 173 -8.59 17.05 -4.20
C LEU A 173 -8.99 17.85 -2.95
N VAL A 174 -8.17 18.81 -2.52
CA VAL A 174 -8.44 19.62 -1.31
C VAL A 174 -8.90 21.03 -1.66
N ALA A 175 -9.13 21.32 -2.94
CA ALA A 175 -9.72 22.56 -3.38
C ALA A 175 -11.26 22.42 -3.49
N HIS A 176 -11.95 22.28 -2.36
CA HIS A 176 -13.40 22.51 -2.22
C HIS A 176 -13.74 22.98 -0.82
#